data_AF-A0A5C8T3V5-F1
#
_entry.id   AF-A0A5C8T3V5-F1
#
_cell.length_a   1.000
_cell.length_b   1.000
_cell.length_c   1.000
_cell.angle_alpha   90.00
_cell.angle_beta   90.00
_cell.angle_gamma   90.00
#
_symmetry.space_group_name_H-M   'P 1'
#
loop_
_entity.id
_entity.type
_entity.pdbx_description
1 polymer ?
#
loop_
_entity_poly.entity_id
_entity_poly.type
_entity_poly.pdbx_seq_one_letter_code
_entity_poly.pdbx_strand_id
1 'polypeptide(L)'
;MEFALYVLAAGVALGGLPIQANAQPMEALAYIRVGVTDPITQAEKELTQGSGFLIDREGHIVTAKHVVLFKEKEIPGPRWIRVALRDRGSFPVNAQVVRCETDSVDICLIRIQRASVDAANVKTVFQPVCRPLGDTERVVALGFPFGQQNPAIRVPGDITGPLATDNKYPSNVQIVPGMSGGPVVDGYGDVVAVNAGAATGFPTFTFLQPLFYGESLVRSSGQQCPSGAKPPQIGPASLPTNEIVRVPPVANSPACGTKEQIVSRTQPSQNEAAPTAKDYYELIEADKGCRIVSVNPETRSANNSSGPNITIAPDGTKAQVSYSLRSGPFFDRYRGWIDLKLIVNQQPNT
;
A
#
# COMPACT_ATOMS: atom_id res chain seq x y z
N MET A 1 51.16 -50.09 -36.23
CA MET A 1 51.14 -49.42 -34.92
C MET A 1 50.84 -47.95 -35.17
N GLU A 2 49.57 -47.58 -35.20
CA GLU A 2 49.10 -46.19 -35.35
C GLU A 2 48.81 -45.61 -33.96
N PHE A 3 49.42 -44.46 -33.65
CA PHE A 3 49.15 -43.69 -32.45
C PHE A 3 48.02 -42.69 -32.73
N ALA A 4 46.84 -42.92 -32.17
CA ALA A 4 45.75 -41.95 -32.17
C ALA A 4 45.88 -41.02 -30.95
N LEU A 5 46.03 -39.72 -31.24
CA LEU A 5 46.10 -38.63 -30.28
C LEU A 5 44.69 -38.31 -29.74
N TYR A 6 44.40 -38.63 -28.48
CA TYR A 6 43.15 -38.21 -27.82
C TYR A 6 43.33 -36.80 -27.23
N VAL A 7 42.70 -35.80 -27.85
CA VAL A 7 42.52 -34.47 -27.25
C VAL A 7 41.29 -34.52 -26.35
N LEU A 8 41.50 -34.53 -25.04
CA LEU A 8 40.45 -34.34 -24.04
C LEU A 8 40.06 -32.86 -24.00
N ALA A 9 38.97 -32.51 -24.68
CA ALA A 9 38.30 -31.24 -24.48
C ALA A 9 37.61 -31.26 -23.09
N ALA A 10 38.23 -30.62 -22.10
CA ALA A 10 37.59 -30.33 -20.83
C ALA A 10 36.51 -29.26 -21.07
N GLY A 11 35.28 -29.72 -21.35
CA GLY A 11 34.09 -28.88 -21.30
C GLY A 11 33.88 -28.41 -19.87
N VAL A 12 34.23 -27.15 -19.58
CA VAL A 12 33.82 -26.48 -18.35
C VAL A 12 32.31 -26.29 -18.46
N ALA A 13 31.56 -27.18 -17.81
CA ALA A 13 30.15 -26.94 -17.55
C ALA A 13 30.07 -25.75 -16.58
N LEU A 14 29.87 -24.55 -17.14
CA LEU A 14 29.38 -23.38 -16.40
C LEU A 14 27.92 -23.63 -15.99
N GLY A 15 27.72 -24.61 -15.11
CA GLY A 15 26.47 -24.83 -14.41
C GLY A 15 26.37 -23.79 -13.30
N GLY A 16 26.11 -22.52 -13.67
CA GLY A 16 25.55 -21.57 -12.73
C GLY A 16 24.21 -22.13 -12.29
N LEU A 17 24.10 -22.54 -11.03
CA LEU A 17 22.80 -22.83 -10.42
C LEU A 17 21.89 -21.63 -10.73
N PRO A 18 20.65 -21.83 -11.20
CA PRO A 18 19.70 -20.73 -11.25
C PRO A 18 19.56 -20.24 -9.82
N ILE A 19 20.09 -19.06 -9.53
CA ILE A 19 19.85 -18.38 -8.27
C ILE A 19 18.33 -18.24 -8.22
N GLN A 20 17.67 -19.02 -7.37
CA GLN A 20 16.34 -18.67 -6.90
C GLN A 20 16.53 -17.31 -6.27
N ALA A 21 16.22 -16.24 -7.02
CA ALA A 21 16.06 -14.91 -6.48
C ALA A 21 15.25 -15.09 -5.21
N ASN A 22 15.86 -14.84 -4.06
CA ASN A 22 15.21 -15.03 -2.76
C ASN A 22 13.82 -14.38 -2.89
N ALA A 23 12.76 -15.17 -2.69
CA ALA A 23 11.42 -14.73 -3.03
C ALA A 23 11.12 -13.49 -2.18
N GLN A 24 11.18 -12.30 -2.79
CA GLN A 24 11.13 -11.05 -2.03
C GLN A 24 9.86 -11.05 -1.18
N PRO A 25 9.93 -10.60 0.09
CA PRO A 25 8.85 -10.73 1.06
C PRO A 25 7.71 -9.76 0.74
N MET A 26 6.89 -10.10 -0.26
CA MET A 26 5.79 -9.23 -0.72
C MET A 26 4.76 -8.96 0.37
N GLU A 27 4.63 -9.87 1.32
CA GLU A 27 3.78 -9.69 2.50
C GLU A 27 4.26 -8.56 3.42
N ALA A 28 5.55 -8.22 3.38
CA ALA A 28 6.15 -7.09 4.09
C ALA A 28 6.11 -5.77 3.28
N LEU A 29 5.56 -5.78 2.05
CA LEU A 29 5.36 -4.55 1.28
C LEU A 29 4.20 -3.77 1.90
N ALA A 30 4.39 -2.48 2.11
CA ALA A 30 3.44 -1.58 2.74
C ALA A 30 2.84 -0.63 1.71
N TYR A 31 1.51 -0.62 1.61
CA TYR A 31 0.77 0.44 0.94
C TYR A 31 0.49 1.55 1.94
N ILE A 32 0.91 2.78 1.63
CA ILE A 32 0.83 3.91 2.56
C ILE A 32 -0.13 4.95 2.00
N ARG A 33 -1.04 5.41 2.86
CA ARG A 33 -1.91 6.55 2.60
C ARG A 33 -1.72 7.60 3.66
N VAL A 34 -1.74 8.85 3.24
CA VAL A 34 -1.66 10.01 4.12
C VAL A 34 -2.81 10.92 3.80
N GLY A 35 -3.46 11.40 4.84
CA GLY A 35 -4.56 12.33 4.69
C GLY A 35 -4.73 13.24 5.88
N VAL A 36 -5.81 14.00 5.82
CA VAL A 36 -6.26 14.88 6.89
C VAL A 36 -7.71 14.56 7.23
N THR A 37 -8.10 14.88 8.45
CA THR A 37 -9.50 14.90 8.86
C THR A 37 -9.94 16.35 8.94
N ASP A 38 -11.00 16.70 8.23
CA ASP A 38 -11.60 18.04 8.31
C ASP A 38 -12.08 18.28 9.76
N PRO A 39 -11.64 19.36 10.42
CA PRO A 39 -11.97 19.58 11.83
C PRO A 39 -13.46 19.85 12.09
N ILE A 40 -14.20 20.31 11.09
CA ILE A 40 -15.63 20.66 11.20
C ILE A 40 -16.49 19.47 10.77
N THR A 41 -16.27 18.96 9.57
CA THR A 41 -17.12 17.90 8.99
C THR A 41 -16.71 16.51 9.45
N GLN A 42 -15.52 16.36 10.04
CA GLN A 42 -14.88 15.08 10.35
C GLN A 42 -14.64 14.21 9.10
N ALA A 43 -14.82 14.76 7.90
CA ALA A 43 -14.58 14.06 6.66
C ALA A 43 -13.08 13.84 6.45
N GLU A 44 -12.69 12.64 6.03
CA GLU A 44 -11.31 12.34 5.71
C GLU A 44 -11.00 12.63 4.25
N LYS A 45 -9.92 13.38 4.01
CA LYS A 45 -9.38 13.64 2.68
C LYS A 45 -8.00 13.02 2.57
N GLU A 46 -7.86 12.07 1.65
CA GLU A 46 -6.55 11.54 1.26
C GLU A 46 -5.78 12.60 0.47
N LEU A 47 -4.53 12.83 0.86
CA LEU A 47 -3.63 13.81 0.24
C LEU A 47 -2.62 13.14 -0.68
N THR A 48 -2.07 12.02 -0.25
CA THR A 48 -1.08 11.28 -1.04
C THR A 48 -1.09 9.80 -0.67
N GLN A 49 -0.57 9.01 -1.59
CA GLN A 49 -0.37 7.58 -1.44
C GLN A 49 0.99 7.18 -1.98
N GLY A 50 1.58 6.17 -1.36
CA GLY A 50 2.90 5.66 -1.70
C GLY A 50 3.09 4.22 -1.24
N SER A 51 4.34 3.80 -1.26
CA SER A 51 4.78 2.47 -0.85
C SER A 51 5.79 2.58 0.30
N GLY A 52 6.00 1.47 0.98
CA GLY A 52 7.03 1.30 1.99
C GLY A 52 7.35 -0.19 2.15
N PHE A 53 8.24 -0.50 3.07
CA PHE A 53 8.60 -1.89 3.36
C PHE A 53 8.92 -2.09 4.84
N LEU A 54 8.38 -3.17 5.39
CA LEU A 54 8.58 -3.58 6.77
C LEU A 54 9.97 -4.23 6.91
N ILE A 55 10.77 -3.73 7.85
CA ILE A 55 12.15 -4.19 8.11
C ILE A 55 12.27 -5.06 9.37
N ASP A 56 11.22 -5.13 10.19
CA ASP A 56 11.17 -6.02 11.34
C ASP A 56 9.74 -6.36 11.77
N ARG A 57 9.61 -7.33 12.68
CA ARG A 57 8.30 -7.74 13.24
C ARG A 57 7.75 -6.77 14.29
N GLU A 58 8.54 -5.79 14.72
CA GLU A 58 8.12 -4.78 15.70
C GLU A 58 7.30 -3.65 15.08
N GLY A 59 7.23 -3.61 13.75
CA GLY A 59 6.37 -2.71 13.00
C GLY A 59 7.10 -1.56 12.33
N HIS A 60 8.43 -1.58 12.25
CA HIS A 60 9.19 -0.50 11.62
C HIS A 60 9.17 -0.62 10.10
N ILE A 61 8.80 0.47 9.43
CA ILE A 61 8.62 0.56 7.98
C ILE A 61 9.46 1.71 7.45
N VAL A 62 10.26 1.42 6.43
CA VAL A 62 10.99 2.45 5.68
C VAL A 62 10.14 2.90 4.48
N THR A 63 10.13 4.20 4.22
CA THR A 63 9.41 4.83 3.10
C THR A 63 10.09 6.12 2.68
N ALA A 64 9.56 6.79 1.64
CA ALA A 64 10.04 8.07 1.18
C ALA A 64 9.51 9.22 2.05
N LYS A 65 10.34 10.25 2.26
CA LYS A 65 10.00 11.40 3.10
C LYS A 65 8.87 12.23 2.50
N HIS A 66 8.88 12.43 1.19
CA HIS A 66 7.81 13.17 0.51
C HIS A 66 6.44 12.49 0.57
N VAL A 67 6.39 11.17 0.80
CA VAL A 67 5.13 10.43 0.99
C VAL A 67 4.50 10.81 2.34
N VAL A 68 5.26 10.71 3.43
CA VAL A 68 4.71 10.87 4.79
C VAL A 68 4.68 12.31 5.29
N LEU A 69 5.66 13.12 4.88
CA LEU A 69 5.74 14.55 5.19
C LEU A 69 5.31 15.40 3.98
N PHE A 70 4.27 14.97 3.27
CA PHE A 70 3.74 15.69 2.12
C PHE A 70 3.41 17.15 2.49
N LYS A 71 4.21 18.08 1.93
CA LYS A 71 4.17 19.52 2.22
C LYS A 71 3.17 20.24 1.32
N GLU A 72 1.89 19.93 1.45
CA GLU A 72 0.85 20.85 0.99
C GLU A 72 0.60 21.85 2.12
N LYS A 73 1.08 23.08 1.93
CA LYS A 73 0.75 24.18 2.83
C LYS A 73 -0.78 24.35 2.79
N GLU A 74 -1.38 24.63 3.94
CA GLU A 74 -2.76 25.15 4.06
C GLU A 74 -3.93 24.16 4.00
N ILE A 75 -3.76 22.89 4.38
CA ILE A 75 -4.92 22.04 4.68
C ILE A 75 -5.10 21.89 6.20
N PRO A 76 -6.11 22.54 6.81
CA PRO A 76 -6.35 22.46 8.25
C PRO A 76 -6.87 21.08 8.65
N GLY A 77 -6.48 20.62 9.85
CA GLY A 77 -6.97 19.37 10.43
C GLY A 77 -5.84 18.43 10.89
N PRO A 78 -6.14 17.46 11.77
CA PRO A 78 -5.18 16.43 12.16
C PRO A 78 -4.81 15.56 10.96
N ARG A 79 -3.51 15.28 10.82
CA ARG A 79 -2.98 14.38 9.78
C ARG A 79 -3.01 12.94 10.27
N TRP A 80 -3.32 12.03 9.37
CA TRP A 80 -3.26 10.59 9.61
C TRP A 80 -2.34 9.91 8.60
N ILE A 81 -1.70 8.82 9.01
CA ILE A 81 -0.95 7.91 8.15
C ILE A 81 -1.53 6.52 8.36
N ARG A 82 -1.93 5.86 7.27
CA ARG A 82 -2.47 4.50 7.28
C ARG A 82 -1.66 3.58 6.40
N VAL A 83 -1.43 2.37 6.90
CA VAL A 83 -0.64 1.34 6.25
C VAL A 83 -1.46 0.08 6.04
N ALA A 84 -1.45 -0.47 4.83
CA ALA A 84 -1.92 -1.82 4.55
C ALA A 84 -0.74 -2.70 4.12
N LEU A 85 -0.53 -3.83 4.79
CA LEU A 85 0.55 -4.78 4.45
C LEU A 85 0.05 -5.82 3.43
N ARG A 86 0.96 -6.46 2.69
CA ARG A 86 0.70 -7.46 1.63
C ARG A 86 0.05 -6.90 0.36
N ASP A 87 -1.09 -6.22 0.51
CA ASP A 87 -1.91 -5.70 -0.58
C ASP A 87 -2.70 -4.45 -0.14
N ARG A 88 -3.12 -3.63 -1.10
CA ARG A 88 -3.97 -2.44 -0.90
C ARG A 88 -5.29 -2.76 -0.22
N GLY A 89 -5.85 -3.95 -0.49
CA GLY A 89 -7.11 -4.43 0.09
C GLY A 89 -6.99 -4.94 1.52
N SER A 90 -5.78 -5.10 2.05
CA SER A 90 -5.58 -5.46 3.44
C SER A 90 -6.05 -4.35 4.38
N PHE A 91 -6.43 -4.74 5.59
CA PHE A 91 -6.95 -3.80 6.57
C PHE A 91 -5.93 -2.69 6.88
N PRO A 92 -6.28 -1.41 6.69
CA PRO A 92 -5.37 -0.31 6.96
C PRO A 92 -5.24 -0.08 8.48
N VAL A 93 -4.01 0.10 8.95
CA VAL A 93 -3.69 0.38 10.35
C VAL A 93 -3.00 1.73 10.50
N ASN A 94 -3.20 2.41 11.62
CA ASN A 94 -2.55 3.70 11.88
C ASN A 94 -1.05 3.53 12.05
N ALA A 95 -0.30 4.46 11.45
CA ALA A 95 1.15 4.56 11.58
C ALA A 95 1.56 5.93 12.12
N GLN A 96 2.75 5.98 12.70
CA GLN A 96 3.36 7.22 13.20
C GLN A 96 4.75 7.39 12.60
N VAL A 97 5.15 8.63 12.32
CA VAL A 97 6.52 8.94 11.93
C VAL A 97 7.42 8.77 13.15
N VAL A 98 8.42 7.91 13.04
CA VAL A 98 9.47 7.77 14.07
C VAL A 98 10.52 8.85 13.85
N ARG A 99 11.06 8.91 12.62
CA ARG A 99 12.10 9.88 12.24
C ARG A 99 12.21 9.93 10.72
N CYS A 100 12.66 11.08 10.20
CA CYS A 100 13.03 11.25 8.81
C CYS A 100 14.46 11.76 8.72
N GLU A 101 15.15 11.45 7.64
CA GLU A 101 16.47 12.00 7.37
C GLU A 101 16.40 13.51 7.05
N THR A 102 17.59 14.12 6.98
CA THR A 102 17.78 15.56 6.68
C THR A 102 17.24 15.96 5.30
N ASP A 103 17.26 17.26 4.97
CA ASP A 103 16.49 17.81 3.85
C ASP A 103 16.88 17.31 2.45
N SER A 104 18.11 16.82 2.26
CA SER A 104 18.56 16.29 0.97
C SER A 104 18.30 14.79 0.77
N VAL A 105 17.85 14.07 1.82
CA VAL A 105 17.64 12.61 1.78
C VAL A 105 16.17 12.29 1.95
N ASP A 106 15.63 11.58 0.97
CA ASP A 106 14.20 11.29 0.88
C ASP A 106 13.81 9.97 1.56
N ILE A 107 14.22 9.77 2.82
CA ILE A 107 13.93 8.55 3.58
C ILE A 107 13.30 8.89 4.94
N CYS A 108 12.25 8.15 5.30
CA CYS A 108 11.67 8.15 6.64
C CYS A 108 11.48 6.74 7.18
N LEU A 109 11.55 6.65 8.50
CA LEU A 109 11.11 5.52 9.30
C LEU A 109 9.76 5.85 9.92
N ILE A 110 8.76 5.04 9.64
CA ILE A 110 7.46 5.06 10.32
C ILE A 110 7.27 3.76 11.10
N ARG A 111 6.26 3.73 11.97
CA ARG A 111 5.95 2.57 12.78
C ARG A 111 4.46 2.30 12.86
N ILE A 112 4.11 1.03 12.74
CA ILE A 112 2.80 0.45 13.10
C ILE A 112 2.94 -0.40 14.37
N GLN A 113 1.83 -0.84 14.95
CA GLN A 113 1.87 -1.73 16.11
C GLN A 113 2.28 -3.15 15.69
N ARG A 114 3.05 -3.84 16.53
CA ARG A 114 3.41 -5.26 16.33
C ARG A 114 2.19 -6.16 16.12
N ALA A 115 1.11 -5.93 16.89
CA ALA A 115 -0.15 -6.67 16.73
C ALA A 115 -0.73 -6.56 15.32
N SER A 116 -0.51 -5.43 14.62
CA SER A 116 -0.94 -5.25 13.23
C SER A 116 -0.10 -6.07 12.25
N VAL A 117 1.20 -6.23 12.50
CA VAL A 117 2.08 -7.11 11.71
C VAL A 117 1.65 -8.57 11.85
N ASP A 118 1.37 -8.99 13.10
CA ASP A 118 0.94 -10.35 13.40
C ASP A 118 -0.45 -10.64 12.80
N ALA A 119 -1.40 -9.70 12.87
CA ALA A 119 -2.72 -9.81 12.26
C ALA A 119 -2.67 -9.90 10.72
N ALA A 120 -1.69 -9.21 10.11
CA ALA A 120 -1.41 -9.32 8.68
C ALA A 120 -0.70 -10.64 8.30
N ASN A 121 -0.35 -11.51 9.26
CA ASN A 121 0.32 -12.78 9.03
C ASN A 121 1.60 -12.64 8.18
N VAL A 122 2.39 -11.59 8.44
CA VAL A 122 3.69 -11.41 7.81
C VAL A 122 4.69 -12.34 8.48
N LYS A 123 5.33 -13.22 7.70
CA LYS A 123 6.31 -14.20 8.17
C LYS A 123 7.73 -13.74 7.89
N THR A 124 7.95 -13.16 6.72
CA THR A 124 9.26 -12.65 6.29
C THR A 124 9.22 -11.13 6.14
N VAL A 125 10.35 -10.48 6.46
CA VAL A 125 10.55 -9.03 6.35
C VAL A 125 11.69 -8.74 5.39
N PHE A 126 11.77 -7.51 4.90
CA PHE A 126 12.86 -7.09 4.02
C PHE A 126 14.16 -6.95 4.80
N GLN A 127 15.29 -7.31 4.18
CA GLN A 127 16.62 -7.19 4.75
C GLN A 127 17.33 -5.93 4.22
N PRO A 128 17.57 -4.90 5.05
CA PRO A 128 18.32 -3.72 4.65
C PRO A 128 19.82 -4.00 4.51
N VAL A 129 20.45 -3.45 3.47
CA VAL A 129 21.91 -3.39 3.29
C VAL A 129 22.30 -1.98 2.86
N CYS A 130 23.18 -1.34 3.62
CA CYS A 130 23.56 0.07 3.49
C CYS A 130 24.90 0.21 2.77
N ARG A 131 24.93 -0.22 1.51
CA ARG A 131 26.11 -0.16 0.64
C ARG A 131 25.89 0.75 -0.57
N PRO A 132 26.95 1.26 -1.21
CA PRO A 132 26.87 1.83 -2.55
C PRO A 132 26.37 0.79 -3.57
N LEU A 133 25.68 1.28 -4.59
CA LEU A 133 25.30 0.48 -5.76
C LEU A 133 26.38 0.62 -6.83
N GLY A 134 26.58 -0.44 -7.63
CA GLY A 134 27.43 -0.39 -8.81
C GLY A 134 26.77 0.37 -9.96
N ASP A 135 27.58 1.04 -10.79
CA ASP A 135 27.10 1.92 -11.88
C ASP A 135 26.27 1.22 -12.97
N THR A 136 26.30 -0.11 -13.01
CA THR A 136 25.51 -0.98 -13.89
C THR A 136 24.84 -2.11 -13.11
N GLU A 137 24.62 -1.91 -11.82
CA GLU A 137 24.04 -2.93 -10.96
C GLU A 137 22.58 -3.17 -11.33
N ARG A 138 22.23 -4.45 -11.49
CA ARG A 138 20.87 -4.89 -11.76
C ARG A 138 20.05 -4.87 -10.46
N VAL A 139 18.85 -4.28 -10.53
CA VAL A 139 17.96 -4.11 -9.38
C VAL A 139 16.51 -4.42 -9.74
N VAL A 140 15.68 -4.63 -8.71
CA VAL A 140 14.21 -4.72 -8.85
C VAL A 140 13.55 -3.72 -7.92
N ALA A 141 12.76 -2.80 -8.47
CA ALA A 141 11.89 -1.95 -7.68
C ALA A 141 10.55 -2.63 -7.40
N LEU A 142 10.07 -2.52 -6.16
CA LEU A 142 8.77 -3.02 -5.75
C LEU A 142 7.91 -1.87 -5.25
N GLY A 143 6.61 -1.94 -5.51
CA GLY A 143 5.69 -0.93 -5.00
C GLY A 143 4.28 -1.10 -5.52
N PHE A 144 3.43 -0.17 -5.13
CA PHE A 144 2.03 -0.12 -5.50
C PHE A 144 1.76 1.05 -6.47
N PRO A 145 1.54 0.79 -7.77
CA PRO A 145 1.16 1.84 -8.73
C PRO A 145 -0.12 2.56 -8.34
N PHE A 146 -0.25 3.83 -8.70
CA PHE A 146 -1.44 4.65 -8.39
C PHE A 146 -2.73 4.02 -8.94
N GLY A 147 -3.86 4.22 -8.26
CA GLY A 147 -5.15 3.61 -8.58
C GLY A 147 -5.59 2.56 -7.57
N GLN A 148 -6.85 2.62 -7.15
CA GLN A 148 -7.37 1.85 -6.00
C GLN A 148 -7.36 0.32 -6.20
N GLN A 149 -7.33 -0.17 -7.44
CA GLN A 149 -7.39 -1.60 -7.76
C GLN A 149 -6.05 -2.19 -8.26
N ASN A 150 -4.99 -1.38 -8.35
CA ASN A 150 -3.74 -1.83 -8.93
C ASN A 150 -2.92 -2.65 -7.92
N PRO A 151 -2.61 -3.93 -8.22
CA PRO A 151 -1.83 -4.78 -7.33
C PRO A 151 -0.39 -4.29 -7.18
N ALA A 152 0.33 -4.83 -6.21
CA ALA A 152 1.78 -4.64 -6.14
C ALA A 152 2.45 -5.14 -7.42
N ILE A 153 3.52 -4.48 -7.84
CA ILE A 153 4.31 -4.88 -9.01
C ILE A 153 5.78 -4.97 -8.68
N ARG A 154 6.50 -5.77 -9.47
CA ARG A 154 7.96 -5.81 -9.54
C ARG A 154 8.40 -5.24 -10.88
N VAL A 155 9.35 -4.32 -10.84
CA VAL A 155 9.91 -3.67 -12.03
C VAL A 155 11.42 -3.88 -12.01
N PRO A 156 11.96 -4.84 -12.78
CA PRO A 156 13.40 -4.96 -12.97
C PRO A 156 13.97 -3.74 -13.70
N GLY A 157 15.25 -3.46 -13.47
CA GLY A 157 16.03 -2.48 -14.23
C GLY A 157 17.48 -2.48 -13.79
N ASP A 158 18.20 -1.47 -14.22
CA ASP A 158 19.63 -1.32 -14.03
C ASP A 158 19.93 0.11 -13.59
N ILE A 159 20.93 0.25 -12.72
CA ILE A 159 21.61 1.53 -12.54
C ILE A 159 22.28 1.90 -13.87
N THR A 160 22.17 3.17 -14.26
CA THR A 160 22.62 3.65 -15.58
C THR A 160 23.80 4.61 -15.50
N GLY A 161 24.31 4.86 -14.30
CA GLY A 161 25.43 5.76 -14.07
C GLY A 161 25.77 5.91 -12.59
N PRO A 162 26.82 6.70 -12.29
CA PRO A 162 27.28 6.92 -10.93
C PRO A 162 26.26 7.72 -10.11
N LEU A 163 26.49 7.76 -8.80
CA LEU A 163 25.71 8.57 -7.88
C LEU A 163 25.68 10.04 -8.33
N ALA A 164 24.48 10.58 -8.55
CA ALA A 164 24.28 11.95 -9.00
C ALA A 164 24.50 12.96 -7.86
N THR A 165 24.62 14.24 -8.23
CA THR A 165 24.86 15.35 -7.29
C THR A 165 23.74 15.59 -6.29
N ASP A 166 22.54 15.06 -6.56
CA ASP A 166 21.38 15.11 -5.66
C ASP A 166 21.24 13.86 -4.77
N ASN A 167 22.33 13.10 -4.62
CA ASN A 167 22.45 11.89 -3.80
C ASN A 167 21.54 10.73 -4.23
N LYS A 168 21.25 10.60 -5.53
CA LYS A 168 20.46 9.49 -6.09
C LYS A 168 21.18 8.80 -7.24
N TYR A 169 20.92 7.50 -7.42
CA TYR A 169 21.40 6.79 -8.60
C TYR A 169 20.41 6.93 -9.75
N PRO A 170 20.86 7.28 -10.97
CA PRO A 170 20.02 7.18 -12.16
C PRO A 170 19.80 5.71 -12.51
N SER A 171 18.60 5.39 -12.99
CA SER A 171 18.25 4.03 -13.41
C SER A 171 17.32 4.04 -14.62
N ASN A 172 17.20 2.89 -15.29
CA ASN A 172 16.19 2.66 -16.33
C ASN A 172 14.92 1.97 -15.80
N VAL A 173 14.81 1.80 -14.47
CA VAL A 173 13.67 1.16 -13.83
C VAL A 173 12.42 2.00 -14.09
N GLN A 174 11.35 1.40 -14.61
CA GLN A 174 10.11 2.12 -14.92
C GLN A 174 9.26 2.36 -13.66
N ILE A 175 9.67 3.33 -12.84
CA ILE A 175 8.92 3.75 -11.65
C ILE A 175 7.71 4.58 -12.07
N VAL A 176 6.52 4.11 -11.69
CA VAL A 176 5.25 4.82 -11.88
C VAL A 176 4.78 5.48 -10.58
N PRO A 177 3.92 6.51 -10.63
CA PRO A 177 3.34 7.12 -9.43
C PRO A 177 2.76 6.08 -8.47
N GLY A 178 2.95 6.28 -7.16
CA GLY A 178 2.54 5.36 -6.08
C GLY A 178 3.60 4.33 -5.65
N MET A 179 4.57 4.01 -6.51
CA MET A 179 5.70 3.15 -6.12
C MET A 179 6.72 3.83 -5.20
N SER A 180 6.70 5.17 -5.13
CA SER A 180 7.60 5.96 -4.28
C SER A 180 7.59 5.49 -2.83
N GLY A 181 8.77 5.36 -2.23
CA GLY A 181 8.98 4.82 -0.89
C GLY A 181 9.08 3.30 -0.82
N GLY A 182 8.72 2.57 -1.88
CA GLY A 182 8.90 1.12 -1.94
C GLY A 182 10.37 0.69 -2.01
N PRO A 183 10.68 -0.57 -1.70
CA PRO A 183 12.05 -1.08 -1.68
C PRO A 183 12.58 -1.30 -3.10
N VAL A 184 13.88 -1.08 -3.27
CA VAL A 184 14.68 -1.53 -4.40
C VAL A 184 15.62 -2.59 -3.88
N VAL A 185 15.54 -3.79 -4.46
CA VAL A 185 16.34 -4.94 -4.05
C VAL A 185 17.41 -5.29 -5.09
N ASP A 186 18.52 -5.81 -4.61
CA ASP A 186 19.57 -6.36 -5.44
C ASP A 186 19.30 -7.83 -5.84
N GLY A 187 20.29 -8.43 -6.48
CA GLY A 187 20.30 -9.83 -6.87
C GLY A 187 20.12 -10.88 -5.77
N TYR A 188 20.45 -10.54 -4.52
CA TYR A 188 20.25 -11.39 -3.35
C TYR A 188 18.88 -11.20 -2.71
N GLY A 189 18.15 -10.16 -3.11
CA GLY A 189 16.90 -9.73 -2.50
C GLY A 189 17.09 -8.82 -1.28
N ASP A 190 18.31 -8.31 -1.09
CA ASP A 190 18.59 -7.33 -0.06
C ASP A 190 18.16 -5.94 -0.53
N VAL A 191 17.52 -5.17 0.33
CA VAL A 191 17.11 -3.80 0.02
C VAL A 191 18.32 -2.89 0.09
N VAL A 192 18.64 -2.27 -1.05
CA VAL A 192 19.81 -1.40 -1.24
C VAL A 192 19.44 0.05 -1.52
N ALA A 193 18.19 0.30 -1.95
CA ALA A 193 17.68 1.64 -2.20
C ALA A 193 16.15 1.75 -1.98
N VAL A 194 15.65 2.97 -2.05
CA VAL A 194 14.23 3.34 -1.93
C VAL A 194 13.78 4.02 -3.22
N ASN A 195 12.59 3.69 -3.71
CA ASN A 195 12.02 4.33 -4.90
C ASN A 195 11.79 5.83 -4.63
N ALA A 196 12.49 6.72 -5.34
CA ALA A 196 12.36 8.17 -5.14
C ALA A 196 11.44 8.86 -6.18
N GLY A 197 11.01 8.12 -7.21
CA GLY A 197 10.13 8.62 -8.27
C GLY A 197 10.86 8.94 -9.58
N ALA A 198 10.15 9.62 -10.49
CA ALA A 198 10.67 10.04 -11.79
C ALA A 198 11.06 11.52 -11.78
N ALA A 199 12.08 11.88 -12.56
CA ALA A 199 12.45 13.27 -12.75
C ALA A 199 11.35 14.04 -13.49
N THR A 200 10.96 15.22 -12.99
CA THR A 200 9.98 16.09 -13.64
C THR A 200 10.46 16.44 -15.06
N GLY A 201 9.66 16.12 -16.08
CA GLY A 201 9.97 16.36 -17.50
C GLY A 201 10.76 15.24 -18.20
N PHE A 202 11.28 14.26 -17.45
CA PHE A 202 12.04 13.13 -17.99
C PHE A 202 11.52 11.81 -17.41
N PRO A 203 10.30 11.36 -17.77
CA PRO A 203 9.66 10.18 -17.18
C PRO A 203 10.43 8.86 -17.44
N THR A 204 11.37 8.84 -18.39
CA THR A 204 12.23 7.69 -18.67
C THR A 204 13.45 7.60 -17.77
N PHE A 205 13.82 8.68 -17.06
CA PHE A 205 14.91 8.71 -16.10
C PHE A 205 14.35 8.71 -14.69
N THR A 206 14.55 7.60 -14.00
CA THR A 206 14.10 7.42 -12.63
C THR A 206 15.28 7.39 -11.70
N PHE A 207 15.07 7.91 -10.50
CA PHE A 207 16.11 8.03 -9.51
C PHE A 207 15.79 7.13 -8.32
N LEU A 208 16.82 6.46 -7.81
CA LEU A 208 16.74 5.60 -6.63
C LEU A 208 17.51 6.27 -5.50
N GLN A 209 16.84 6.47 -4.36
CA GLN A 209 17.47 7.02 -3.16
C GLN A 209 18.25 5.89 -2.46
N PRO A 210 19.59 5.95 -2.38
CA PRO A 210 20.38 4.87 -1.79
C PRO A 210 20.05 4.70 -0.31
N LEU A 211 19.90 3.45 0.14
CA LEU A 211 19.52 3.16 1.52
C LEU A 211 20.64 3.49 2.51
N PHE A 212 21.90 3.53 2.07
CA PHE A 212 23.03 3.89 2.94
C PHE A 212 22.89 5.30 3.54
N TYR A 213 22.18 6.23 2.87
CA TYR A 213 21.86 7.53 3.46
C TYR A 213 20.84 7.44 4.61
N GLY A 214 20.08 6.35 4.70
CA GLY A 214 19.14 6.05 5.78
C GLY A 214 19.68 5.05 6.80
N GLU A 215 20.98 4.77 6.81
CA GLU A 215 21.59 3.79 7.74
C GLU A 215 21.28 4.12 9.21
N SER A 216 21.30 5.41 9.56
CA SER A 216 21.01 5.87 10.92
C SER A 216 19.58 5.52 11.35
N LEU A 217 18.61 5.65 10.42
CA LEU A 217 17.22 5.28 10.63
C LEU A 217 17.07 3.78 10.84
N VAL A 218 17.65 2.97 9.95
CA VAL A 218 17.59 1.49 10.04
C VAL A 218 18.18 1.04 11.39
N ARG A 219 19.36 1.53 11.75
CA ARG A 219 20.00 1.19 13.03
C ARG A 219 19.19 1.63 14.25
N SER A 220 18.48 2.76 14.16
CA SER A 220 17.61 3.23 15.25
C SER A 220 16.42 2.31 15.55
N SER A 221 16.04 1.45 14.60
CA SER A 221 15.02 0.40 14.81
C SER A 221 15.57 -0.86 15.49
N GLY A 222 16.88 -0.94 15.72
CA GLY A 222 17.57 -2.13 16.21
C GLY A 222 18.00 -3.11 15.12
N GLN A 223 17.68 -2.83 13.85
CA GLN A 223 18.11 -3.64 12.71
C GLN A 223 19.55 -3.32 12.28
N GLN A 224 20.22 -4.32 11.71
CA GLN A 224 21.52 -4.13 11.08
C GLN A 224 21.34 -3.57 9.67
N CYS A 225 22.30 -2.76 9.22
CA CYS A 225 22.40 -2.33 7.83
C CYS A 225 23.87 -2.46 7.39
N PRO A 226 24.30 -3.66 6.93
CA PRO A 226 25.70 -3.89 6.57
C PRO A 226 26.15 -2.99 5.41
N SER A 227 27.35 -2.41 5.51
CA SER A 227 27.92 -1.52 4.48
C SER A 227 29.03 -2.14 3.64
N GLY A 228 29.61 -3.26 4.09
CA GLY A 228 30.70 -3.97 3.40
C GLY A 228 30.25 -5.07 2.44
N ALA A 229 28.95 -5.24 2.23
CA ALA A 229 28.44 -6.24 1.29
C ALA A 229 28.84 -5.88 -0.16
N LYS A 230 29.26 -6.87 -0.94
CA LYS A 230 29.64 -6.66 -2.34
C LYS A 230 28.40 -6.74 -3.23
N PRO A 231 28.30 -5.92 -4.29
CA PRO A 231 27.25 -6.06 -5.29
C PRO A 231 27.21 -7.48 -5.87
N PRO A 232 26.01 -8.07 -6.04
CA PRO A 232 25.87 -9.35 -6.73
C PRO A 232 26.45 -9.27 -8.14
N GLN A 233 27.29 -10.25 -8.50
CA GLN A 233 27.80 -10.40 -9.87
C GLN A 233 26.77 -11.18 -10.68
N ILE A 234 25.71 -10.50 -11.12
CA ILE A 234 24.60 -11.13 -11.83
C ILE A 234 24.62 -10.75 -13.31
N GLY A 235 24.57 -11.77 -14.18
CA GLY A 235 24.46 -11.57 -15.63
C GLY A 235 23.06 -11.07 -16.04
N PRO A 236 22.94 -10.37 -17.20
CA PRO A 236 21.74 -9.64 -17.62
C PRO A 236 20.47 -10.49 -17.81
N ALA A 237 20.57 -11.82 -17.91
CA ALA A 237 19.47 -12.73 -18.26
C ALA A 237 18.69 -13.34 -17.08
N SER A 238 18.94 -12.93 -15.84
CA SER A 238 18.58 -13.70 -14.65
C SER A 238 17.44 -13.14 -13.78
N LEU A 239 16.87 -11.98 -14.12
CA LEU A 239 15.76 -11.38 -13.38
C LEU A 239 14.44 -11.44 -14.16
N PRO A 240 13.31 -11.59 -13.44
CA PRO A 240 11.99 -11.63 -14.05
C PRO A 240 11.67 -10.33 -14.79
N THR A 241 10.85 -10.40 -15.84
CA THR A 241 10.24 -9.23 -16.49
C THR A 241 9.30 -8.49 -15.54
N ASN A 242 8.79 -7.31 -15.93
CA ASN A 242 7.73 -6.63 -15.18
C ASN A 242 6.61 -7.63 -14.83
N GLU A 243 6.34 -7.79 -13.53
CA GLU A 243 5.43 -8.81 -13.04
C GLU A 243 4.41 -8.17 -12.10
N ILE A 244 3.13 -8.46 -12.36
CA ILE A 244 2.04 -8.19 -11.42
C ILE A 244 2.12 -9.21 -10.30
N VAL A 245 2.28 -8.74 -9.07
CA VAL A 245 2.40 -9.62 -7.92
C VAL A 245 1.10 -9.61 -7.12
N ARG A 246 0.43 -10.76 -7.13
CA ARG A 246 -0.73 -10.99 -6.26
C ARG A 246 -0.28 -11.79 -5.06
N VAL A 247 -0.28 -11.17 -3.89
CA VAL A 247 -0.13 -11.90 -2.63
C VAL A 247 -1.48 -12.55 -2.34
N PRO A 248 -1.55 -13.90 -2.21
CA PRO A 248 -2.82 -14.55 -1.89
C PRO A 248 -3.41 -13.98 -0.60
N PRO A 249 -4.75 -13.82 -0.54
CA PRO A 249 -5.41 -13.45 0.70
C PRO A 249 -5.09 -14.48 1.79
N VAL A 250 -4.95 -14.02 3.03
CA VAL A 250 -4.59 -14.90 4.15
C VAL A 250 -5.75 -15.87 4.40
N ALA A 251 -5.55 -17.15 4.11
CA ALA A 251 -6.59 -18.18 4.11
C ALA A 251 -7.32 -18.39 5.46
N ASN A 252 -6.83 -17.84 6.57
CA ASN A 252 -7.38 -18.03 7.91
C ASN A 252 -7.28 -16.78 8.82
N SER A 253 -7.09 -15.58 8.28
CA SER A 253 -7.23 -14.37 9.09
C SER A 253 -8.64 -13.84 8.85
N PRO A 254 -9.52 -13.76 9.86
CA PRO A 254 -10.68 -12.91 9.75
C PRO A 254 -10.11 -11.51 9.51
N ALA A 255 -10.18 -11.01 8.27
CA ALA A 255 -9.83 -9.63 7.96
C ALA A 255 -10.94 -8.72 8.51
N CYS A 256 -11.28 -8.90 9.79
CA CYS A 256 -12.27 -8.12 10.49
C CYS A 256 -11.69 -6.73 10.66
N GLY A 257 -12.27 -5.82 9.93
CA GLY A 257 -11.83 -4.45 9.85
C GLY A 257 -12.95 -3.58 9.34
N THR A 258 -12.58 -2.42 8.83
CA THR A 258 -13.51 -1.42 8.35
C THR A 258 -13.83 -1.70 6.88
N LYS A 259 -15.11 -1.91 6.59
CA LYS A 259 -15.64 -2.07 5.23
C LYS A 259 -16.47 -0.85 4.86
N GLU A 260 -16.34 -0.40 3.62
CA GLU A 260 -17.17 0.68 3.07
C GLU A 260 -18.28 0.09 2.20
N GLN A 261 -19.51 0.58 2.36
CA GLN A 261 -20.65 0.20 1.52
C GLN A 261 -21.42 1.44 1.08
N ILE A 262 -21.63 1.59 -0.23
CA ILE A 262 -22.43 2.68 -0.79
C ILE A 262 -23.89 2.24 -0.87
N VAL A 263 -24.79 3.07 -0.37
CA VAL A 263 -26.24 2.92 -0.46
C VAL A 263 -26.80 4.14 -1.16
N SER A 264 -27.30 3.97 -2.37
CA SER A 264 -27.99 5.03 -3.10
C SER A 264 -29.42 4.58 -3.40
N ARG A 265 -30.40 5.36 -2.94
CA ARG A 265 -31.83 5.12 -3.20
C ARG A 265 -32.52 6.41 -3.57
N THR A 266 -33.48 6.28 -4.48
CA THR A 266 -34.44 7.32 -4.80
C THR A 266 -35.83 6.72 -4.73
N GLN A 267 -36.76 7.39 -4.05
CA GLN A 267 -38.15 6.97 -4.05
C GLN A 267 -38.80 7.41 -5.35
N PRO A 268 -39.27 6.47 -6.19
CA PRO A 268 -39.96 6.82 -7.42
C PRO A 268 -41.29 7.53 -7.09
N SER A 269 -41.66 8.53 -7.90
CA SER A 269 -43.00 9.13 -7.82
C SER A 269 -44.03 8.08 -8.19
N GLN A 270 -44.97 7.80 -7.30
CA GLN A 270 -46.19 7.08 -7.66
C GLN A 270 -47.22 8.09 -8.22
N ASN A 271 -48.12 7.65 -9.11
CA ASN A 271 -49.16 8.48 -9.74
C ASN A 271 -50.26 8.90 -8.74
N GLU A 272 -49.86 9.34 -7.55
CA GLU A 272 -50.75 9.63 -6.43
C GLU A 272 -50.99 11.14 -6.30
N ALA A 273 -52.19 11.48 -5.82
CA ALA A 273 -52.63 12.86 -5.64
C ALA A 273 -52.00 13.54 -4.41
N ALA A 274 -51.34 12.77 -3.52
CA ALA A 274 -50.75 13.25 -2.28
C ALA A 274 -49.25 12.84 -2.16
N PRO A 275 -48.44 13.55 -1.36
CA PRO A 275 -47.07 13.13 -1.04
C PRO A 275 -47.03 11.75 -0.39
N THR A 276 -46.07 10.92 -0.79
CA THR A 276 -45.88 9.57 -0.25
C THR A 276 -44.59 9.48 0.55
N ALA A 277 -44.66 8.90 1.75
CA ALA A 277 -43.49 8.51 2.53
C ALA A 277 -43.29 7.00 2.43
N LYS A 278 -42.04 6.56 2.26
CA LYS A 278 -41.72 5.13 2.25
C LYS A 278 -40.47 4.85 3.07
N ASP A 279 -40.57 3.85 3.93
CA ASP A 279 -39.46 3.36 4.73
C ASP A 279 -38.65 2.31 3.96
N TYR A 280 -37.34 2.39 4.13
CA TYR A 280 -36.34 1.53 3.51
C TYR A 280 -35.40 0.98 4.56
N TYR A 281 -34.88 -0.22 4.28
CA TYR A 281 -33.95 -0.92 5.15
C TYR A 281 -32.84 -1.55 4.31
N GLU A 282 -31.60 -1.35 4.70
CA GLU A 282 -30.43 -2.04 4.16
C GLU A 282 -29.85 -2.96 5.22
N LEU A 283 -29.66 -4.22 4.87
CA LEU A 283 -29.06 -5.21 5.73
C LEU A 283 -27.59 -5.35 5.40
N ILE A 284 -26.74 -5.23 6.41
CA ILE A 284 -25.30 -5.43 6.33
C ILE A 284 -24.97 -6.69 7.11
N GLU A 285 -24.27 -7.63 6.47
CA GLU A 285 -23.79 -8.84 7.13
C GLU A 285 -22.31 -8.70 7.47
N ALA A 286 -21.92 -9.21 8.64
CA ALA A 286 -20.54 -9.30 9.05
C ALA A 286 -19.77 -10.26 8.12
N ASP A 287 -18.52 -9.93 7.82
CA ASP A 287 -17.65 -10.82 7.07
C ASP A 287 -17.39 -12.11 7.88
N LYS A 288 -17.05 -13.20 7.17
CA LYS A 288 -16.92 -14.52 7.79
C LYS A 288 -15.88 -14.50 8.92
N GLY A 289 -16.30 -14.86 10.14
CA GLY A 289 -15.46 -14.85 11.33
C GLY A 289 -15.41 -13.51 12.08
N CYS A 290 -16.23 -12.54 11.67
CA CYS A 290 -16.31 -11.21 12.24
C CYS A 290 -17.67 -10.92 12.89
N ARG A 291 -17.67 -9.90 13.74
CA ARG A 291 -18.85 -9.19 14.22
C ARG A 291 -18.73 -7.70 13.92
N ILE A 292 -19.83 -7.09 13.53
CA ILE A 292 -19.99 -5.65 13.38
C ILE A 292 -20.01 -5.02 14.77
N VAL A 293 -19.15 -4.04 14.98
CA VAL A 293 -19.01 -3.29 16.24
C VAL A 293 -19.63 -1.91 16.11
N SER A 294 -19.50 -1.28 14.95
CA SER A 294 -20.18 -0.03 14.65
C SER A 294 -20.47 0.11 13.15
N VAL A 295 -21.48 0.89 12.82
CA VAL A 295 -21.73 1.38 11.45
C VAL A 295 -21.80 2.88 11.54
N ASN A 296 -20.92 3.59 10.85
CA ASN A 296 -20.88 5.05 10.83
C ASN A 296 -21.34 5.52 9.44
N PRO A 297 -22.51 6.15 9.30
CA PRO A 297 -23.03 6.59 8.02
C PRO A 297 -22.50 7.98 7.68
N GLU A 298 -21.93 8.14 6.49
CA GLU A 298 -21.57 9.43 5.89
C GLU A 298 -22.57 9.76 4.78
N THR A 299 -23.34 10.82 4.95
CA THR A 299 -24.29 11.26 3.93
C THR A 299 -23.56 12.03 2.82
N ARG A 300 -23.52 11.46 1.61
CA ARG A 300 -22.94 12.10 0.42
C ARG A 300 -23.91 13.08 -0.24
N SER A 301 -25.19 12.70 -0.29
CA SER A 301 -26.28 13.54 -0.79
C SER A 301 -27.60 13.04 -0.23
N ALA A 302 -28.52 13.94 0.10
CA ALA A 302 -29.84 13.57 0.59
C ALA A 302 -30.86 14.67 0.28
N ASN A 303 -32.11 14.27 -0.02
CA ASN A 303 -33.22 15.19 -0.18
C ASN A 303 -34.51 14.52 0.28
N ASN A 304 -35.36 15.26 1.00
CA ASN A 304 -36.63 14.76 1.55
C ASN A 304 -36.51 13.36 2.21
N SER A 305 -35.47 13.18 3.02
CA SER A 305 -35.16 11.93 3.71
C SER A 305 -35.09 12.11 5.22
N SER A 306 -35.44 11.08 5.98
CA SER A 306 -35.19 10.99 7.43
C SER A 306 -34.38 9.73 7.78
N GLY A 307 -33.55 9.83 8.82
CA GLY A 307 -32.53 8.82 9.15
C GLY A 307 -31.14 9.19 8.58
N PRO A 308 -30.21 8.22 8.45
CA PRO A 308 -30.37 6.80 8.76
C PRO A 308 -30.30 6.49 10.27
N ASN A 309 -31.13 5.54 10.72
CA ASN A 309 -30.98 4.90 12.03
C ASN A 309 -30.30 3.54 11.87
N ILE A 310 -29.42 3.20 12.80
CA ILE A 310 -28.62 1.98 12.76
C ILE A 310 -29.00 1.11 13.95
N THR A 311 -29.25 -0.18 13.68
CA THR A 311 -29.43 -1.20 14.70
C THR A 311 -28.49 -2.36 14.40
N ILE A 312 -27.59 -2.67 15.33
CA ILE A 312 -26.68 -3.81 15.22
C ILE A 312 -27.29 -4.97 16.02
N ALA A 313 -27.31 -6.17 15.44
CA ALA A 313 -27.79 -7.36 16.12
C ALA A 313 -26.93 -7.62 17.38
N PRO A 314 -27.49 -8.17 18.48
CA PRO A 314 -26.74 -8.41 19.71
C PRO A 314 -25.51 -9.34 19.53
N ASP A 315 -25.58 -10.26 18.58
CA ASP A 315 -24.47 -11.14 18.20
C ASP A 315 -23.45 -10.48 17.24
N GLY A 316 -23.73 -9.25 16.80
CA GLY A 316 -22.95 -8.48 15.85
C GLY A 316 -22.87 -9.11 14.46
N THR A 317 -23.65 -10.15 14.14
CA THR A 317 -23.57 -10.82 12.84
C THR A 317 -24.20 -9.99 11.72
N LYS A 318 -25.11 -9.08 12.08
CA LYS A 318 -25.81 -8.20 11.14
C LYS A 318 -26.01 -6.80 11.70
N ALA A 319 -26.11 -5.83 10.81
CA ALA A 319 -26.59 -4.48 11.12
C ALA A 319 -27.66 -4.07 10.12
N GLN A 320 -28.68 -3.36 10.60
CA GLN A 320 -29.77 -2.82 9.81
C GLN A 320 -29.67 -1.30 9.79
N VAL A 321 -29.71 -0.72 8.59
CA VAL A 321 -29.75 0.72 8.36
C VAL A 321 -31.14 1.07 7.84
N SER A 322 -31.90 1.84 8.61
CA SER A 322 -33.27 2.25 8.25
C SER A 322 -33.35 3.74 7.93
N TYR A 323 -34.10 4.13 6.90
CA TYR A 323 -34.36 5.52 6.53
C TYR A 323 -35.72 5.64 5.83
N SER A 324 -36.33 6.82 5.90
CA SER A 324 -37.57 7.13 5.18
C SER A 324 -37.28 8.13 4.08
N LEU A 325 -37.88 7.96 2.91
CA LEU A 325 -37.88 8.95 1.85
C LEU A 325 -39.29 9.51 1.70
N ARG A 326 -39.39 10.75 1.22
CA ARG A 326 -40.65 11.39 0.84
C ARG A 326 -40.57 11.93 -0.57
N SER A 327 -41.55 11.57 -1.40
CA SER A 327 -41.70 12.10 -2.75
C SER A 327 -43.05 12.80 -2.89
N GLY A 328 -43.06 13.91 -3.61
CA GLY A 328 -44.24 14.73 -3.85
C GLY A 328 -45.23 14.08 -4.82
N PRO A 329 -46.46 14.62 -4.88
CA PRO A 329 -47.48 14.18 -5.84
C PRO A 329 -47.06 14.49 -7.28
N PHE A 330 -47.75 13.91 -8.26
CA PHE A 330 -47.36 13.96 -9.67
C PHE A 330 -47.22 15.40 -10.27
N PHE A 331 -47.86 16.39 -9.66
CA PHE A 331 -47.84 17.79 -10.07
C PHE A 331 -46.69 18.62 -9.45
N ASP A 332 -46.17 18.23 -8.28
CA ASP A 332 -45.12 18.96 -7.55
C ASP A 332 -43.71 18.35 -7.78
N ARG A 333 -43.66 17.10 -8.26
CA ARG A 333 -42.50 16.39 -8.87
C ARG A 333 -41.17 16.35 -8.08
N TYR A 334 -41.09 16.84 -6.85
CA TYR A 334 -39.91 16.64 -6.02
C TYR A 334 -39.77 15.17 -5.61
N ARG A 335 -38.52 14.69 -5.52
CA ARG A 335 -38.21 13.30 -5.18
C ARG A 335 -37.39 13.23 -3.91
N GLY A 336 -37.67 12.24 -3.08
CA GLY A 336 -36.82 11.85 -1.98
C GLY A 336 -35.70 10.95 -2.46
N TRP A 337 -34.46 11.23 -2.04
CA TRP A 337 -33.33 10.35 -2.28
C TRP A 337 -32.32 10.43 -1.13
N ILE A 338 -31.49 9.40 -1.06
CA ILE A 338 -30.36 9.35 -0.15
C ILE A 338 -29.19 8.63 -0.83
N ASP A 339 -27.99 9.15 -0.62
CA ASP A 339 -26.71 8.56 -1.00
C ASP A 339 -25.83 8.54 0.24
N LEU A 340 -25.60 7.34 0.77
CA LEU A 340 -24.85 7.08 1.99
C LEU A 340 -23.58 6.30 1.66
N LYS A 341 -22.48 6.65 2.32
CA LYS A 341 -21.31 5.81 2.49
C LYS A 341 -21.31 5.27 3.91
N LEU A 342 -21.49 3.96 4.06
CA LEU A 342 -21.53 3.28 5.34
C LEU A 342 -20.14 2.74 5.67
N ILE A 343 -19.57 3.20 6.78
CA ILE A 343 -18.29 2.74 7.33
C ILE A 343 -18.59 1.70 8.41
N VAL A 344 -18.42 0.42 8.06
CA VAL A 344 -18.77 -0.73 8.91
C VAL A 344 -17.51 -1.23 9.60
N ASN A 345 -17.37 -0.97 10.90
CA ASN A 345 -16.25 -1.44 11.70
C ASN A 345 -16.53 -2.83 12.24
N GLN A 346 -15.64 -3.77 11.98
CA GLN A 346 -15.78 -5.17 12.39
C GLN A 346 -14.60 -5.62 13.25
N GLN A 347 -14.84 -6.57 14.14
CA GLN A 347 -13.83 -7.23 14.97
C GLN A 347 -13.97 -8.75 14.86
N PRO A 348 -12.90 -9.53 15.12
CA PRO A 348 -13.01 -10.98 15.19
C PRO A 348 -14.05 -11.42 16.22
N ASN A 349 -14.76 -12.50 15.92
CA ASN A 349 -15.63 -13.16 16.90
C ASN A 349 -14.75 -13.77 17.99
N THR A 350 -14.83 -13.22 19.20
CA THR A 350 -14.20 -13.77 20.41
C THR A 350 -14.97 -14.95 20.95
#